data_AF-A0A9P0HB74-F1
#
_entry.id   AF-A0A9P0HB74-F1
#
_cell.length_a   1.000
_cell.length_b   1.000
_cell.length_c   1.000
_cell.angle_alpha   90.00
_cell.angle_beta   90.00
_cell.angle_gamma   90.00
#
_symmetry.space_group_name_H-M   'P 1'
#
loop_
_entity.id
_entity.type
_entity.pdbx_description
1 polymer ?
#
loop_
_entity_poly.entity_id
_entity_poly.type
_entity_poly.pdbx_seq_one_letter_code
_entity_poly.pdbx_strand_id
1 'polypeptide(L)'
;MFKMTDGSVDDEDYLEDALNEFLNYPREVQEAIEQVVPSNDPLDQPDFNPVDYINSLFPTEQSLSNLDDVVNKMENQIRMIDEDIRSVVRGQTNVGQDGRAALKEAQMVIRHLFTQITEIKCKAEQSEETVREITRDIKQLDCAKRNLTAAITTLNHLHMLVGGVETLKTLTAKRQYGEIVMPLQAIVEVMKHFENYTDIPQIKQLADQVKEIQASLASQITSDFHDAFTGPNSKTFVPNRQLAEACLVISILDPKDLEMACEPALTAMTKTQWQSVETVGDQSPYITRDAPPSFTKVVIKGMTRAEMILKVVMNHTEPDTAFIDQFLKLLPESDIQEFQKVLDMKGLKTADKSHLVNMFRQRQPASANVQPVLVSPKHDTSNMKKLNTLIKKNF
;
A
#
# COMPACT_ATOMS: atom_id res chain seq x y z
N MET A 1 49.15 38.45 62.04
CA MET A 1 49.14 39.50 63.08
C MET A 1 47.89 39.27 63.91
N PHE A 2 48.04 38.47 64.96
CA PHE A 2 47.05 38.28 66.01
C PHE A 2 46.83 39.62 66.71
N LYS A 3 45.57 39.98 66.98
CA LYS A 3 45.26 40.90 68.07
C LYS A 3 44.52 40.09 69.13
N MET A 4 45.29 39.72 70.14
CA MET A 4 44.82 39.33 71.46
C MET A 4 44.11 40.54 72.08
N THR A 5 42.89 40.34 72.55
CA THR A 5 42.41 41.09 73.71
C THR A 5 42.25 40.07 74.82
N ASP A 6 43.19 40.20 75.74
CA ASP A 6 43.23 39.68 77.09
C ASP A 6 41.92 39.98 77.83
N GLY A 7 41.51 39.02 78.64
CA GLY A 7 40.26 38.97 79.36
C GLY A 7 40.23 37.66 80.11
N SER A 8 41.09 37.57 81.12
CA SER A 8 41.09 36.56 82.17
C SER A 8 39.66 36.25 82.59
N VAL A 9 39.23 35.05 82.26
CA VAL A 9 38.02 34.44 82.79
C VAL A 9 38.27 34.23 84.29
N ASP A 10 37.40 34.77 85.13
CA ASP A 10 37.12 34.13 86.41
C ASP A 10 36.42 32.80 86.05
N ASP A 11 37.25 31.78 85.75
CA ASP A 11 36.88 30.47 85.19
C ASP A 11 36.02 29.61 86.15
N GLU A 12 35.67 30.11 87.33
CA GLU A 12 34.78 29.41 88.28
C GLU A 12 33.29 29.78 88.13
N ASP A 13 32.94 31.01 87.73
CA ASP A 13 31.52 31.42 87.58
C ASP A 13 30.89 30.90 86.28
N TYR A 14 31.69 30.67 85.23
CA TYR A 14 31.19 30.16 83.94
C TYR A 14 30.80 28.67 83.97
N LEU A 15 31.28 27.91 84.96
CA LEU A 15 30.94 26.50 85.12
C LEU A 15 29.63 26.29 85.91
N GLU A 16 29.28 27.20 86.82
CA GLU A 16 28.00 27.15 87.53
C GLU A 16 26.82 27.61 86.65
N ASP A 17 26.99 28.63 85.81
CA ASP A 17 25.93 29.06 84.88
C ASP A 17 25.70 28.05 83.73
N ALA A 18 26.74 27.31 83.31
CA ALA A 18 26.63 26.32 82.23
C ALA A 18 25.92 25.02 82.64
N LEU A 19 25.77 24.74 83.94
CA LEU A 19 25.04 23.57 84.44
C LEU A 19 23.55 23.87 84.71
N ASN A 20 23.16 25.15 84.77
CA ASN A 20 21.80 25.59 85.12
C ASN A 20 20.95 26.04 83.92
N GLU A 21 21.54 26.11 82.73
CA GLU A 21 20.79 26.35 81.48
C GLU A 21 20.26 25.00 80.96
N PHE A 22 19.12 24.55 81.50
CA PHE A 22 18.34 23.46 80.92
C PHE A 22 18.24 23.68 79.40
N LEU A 23 18.68 22.70 78.61
CA LEU A 23 18.66 22.68 77.14
C LEU A 23 17.26 23.05 76.61
N ASN A 24 17.04 24.34 76.35
CA ASN A 24 15.77 24.84 75.85
C ASN A 24 15.78 24.78 74.32
N TYR A 25 15.26 23.69 73.77
CA TYR A 25 15.23 23.49 72.32
C TYR A 25 14.21 24.45 71.67
N PRO A 26 14.46 24.93 70.44
CA PRO A 26 13.44 25.62 69.66
C PRO A 26 12.16 24.78 69.57
N ARG A 27 11.00 25.42 69.65
CA ARG A 27 9.68 24.77 69.72
C ARG A 27 9.46 23.67 68.66
N GLU A 28 9.96 23.89 67.45
CA GLU A 28 9.88 22.94 66.33
C GLU A 28 10.66 21.65 66.59
N VAL A 29 11.81 21.75 67.26
CA VAL A 29 12.65 20.62 67.65
C VAL A 29 12.02 19.87 68.82
N GLN A 30 11.44 20.59 69.78
CA GLN A 30 10.75 19.99 70.92
C GLN A 30 9.51 19.19 70.49
N GLU A 31 8.68 19.76 69.60
CA GLU A 31 7.52 19.07 69.01
C GLU A 31 7.94 17.82 68.20
N ALA A 32 9.09 17.87 67.52
CA ALA A 32 9.63 16.72 66.79
C ALA A 32 10.19 15.63 67.72
N ILE A 33 10.86 16.00 68.80
CA ILE A 33 11.37 15.07 69.82
C ILE A 33 10.20 14.36 70.51
N GLU A 34 9.15 15.09 70.89
CA GLU A 34 7.97 14.56 71.56
C GLU A 34 7.15 13.60 70.66
N GLN A 35 7.19 13.79 69.33
CA GLN A 35 6.59 12.86 68.36
C GLN A 35 7.37 11.55 68.21
N VAL A 36 8.70 11.59 68.36
CA VAL A 36 9.58 10.43 68.12
C VAL A 36 9.83 9.65 69.41
N VAL A 37 9.87 10.33 70.55
CA VAL A 37 10.04 9.76 71.89
C VAL A 37 8.99 10.38 72.82
N PRO A 38 7.75 9.83 72.85
CA PRO A 38 6.77 10.28 73.82
C PRO A 38 7.23 9.86 75.22
N SER A 39 7.68 10.82 76.03
CA SER A 39 8.01 10.56 77.43
C SER A 39 6.89 11.02 78.35
N ASN A 40 6.47 10.12 79.25
CA ASN A 40 5.58 10.43 80.36
C ASN A 40 6.36 10.59 81.67
N ASP A 41 7.69 10.67 81.61
CA ASP A 41 8.51 10.86 82.80
C ASP A 41 8.41 12.32 83.26
N PRO A 42 8.03 12.59 84.53
CA PRO A 42 8.06 13.93 85.09
C PRO A 42 9.44 14.62 84.98
N LEU A 43 10.54 13.85 84.93
CA LEU A 43 11.90 14.35 84.78
C LEU A 43 12.18 14.95 83.39
N ASP A 44 11.40 14.59 82.37
CA ASP A 44 11.58 15.06 80.98
C ASP A 44 10.76 16.32 80.68
N GLN A 45 10.01 16.85 81.65
CA GLN A 45 9.19 18.04 81.48
C GLN A 45 10.05 19.32 81.47
N PRO A 46 9.79 20.28 80.57
CA PRO A 46 10.59 21.51 80.45
C PRO A 46 10.47 22.44 81.67
N ASP A 47 9.42 22.29 82.47
CA ASP A 47 9.15 23.04 83.71
C ASP A 47 9.38 22.20 84.98
N PHE A 48 10.20 21.15 84.89
CA PHE A 48 10.48 20.26 86.02
C PHE A 48 10.96 21.05 87.26
N ASN A 49 10.17 20.97 88.34
CA ASN A 49 10.54 21.52 89.64
C ASN A 49 11.01 20.39 90.58
N PRO A 50 12.31 20.33 90.90
CA PRO A 50 12.86 19.30 91.79
C PRO A 50 12.19 19.29 93.17
N VAL A 51 11.80 20.45 93.68
CA VAL A 51 11.20 20.59 95.02
C VAL A 51 9.80 20.00 95.04
N ASP A 52 8.98 20.28 94.03
CA ASP A 52 7.62 19.73 93.93
C ASP A 52 7.66 18.22 93.67
N TYR A 53 8.63 17.76 92.88
CA TYR A 53 8.84 16.35 92.62
C TYR A 53 9.26 15.59 93.90
N ILE A 54 10.24 16.10 94.65
CA ILE A 54 10.66 15.52 95.93
C ILE A 54 9.51 15.53 96.94
N ASN A 55 8.75 16.62 97.03
CA ASN A 55 7.59 16.72 97.91
C ASN A 55 6.46 15.77 97.47
N SER A 56 6.36 15.42 96.18
CA SER A 56 5.44 14.39 95.68
C SER A 56 5.87 12.97 96.06
N LEU A 57 7.19 12.72 96.12
CA LEU A 57 7.76 11.44 96.54
C LEU A 57 7.72 11.26 98.07
N PHE A 58 7.88 12.36 98.83
CA PHE A 58 7.86 12.37 100.29
C PHE A 58 6.87 13.41 100.87
N PRO A 59 5.54 13.18 100.80
CA PRO A 59 4.55 14.18 101.21
C PRO A 59 4.44 14.40 102.73
N THR A 60 4.94 13.46 103.53
CA THR A 60 4.84 13.48 105.00
C THR A 60 6.11 12.96 105.65
N GLU A 61 6.41 13.37 106.88
CA GLU A 61 7.62 12.93 107.62
C GLU A 61 7.73 11.40 107.76
N GLN A 62 6.60 10.69 107.80
CA GLN A 62 6.56 9.22 107.83
C GLN A 62 7.03 8.56 106.52
N SER A 63 6.94 9.24 105.38
CA SER A 63 7.37 8.70 104.08
C SER A 63 8.89 8.62 103.90
N LEU A 64 9.65 9.36 104.74
CA LEU A 64 11.12 9.32 104.75
C LEU A 64 11.69 7.94 105.13
N SER A 65 10.88 7.04 105.70
CA SER A 65 11.28 5.65 105.93
C SER A 65 11.56 4.88 104.64
N ASN A 66 11.04 5.32 103.50
CA ASN A 66 11.17 4.66 102.19
C ASN A 66 12.29 5.28 101.34
N LEU A 67 13.12 6.15 101.93
CA LEU A 67 14.19 6.86 101.22
C LEU A 67 15.15 5.89 100.52
N ASP A 68 15.59 4.84 101.22
CA ASP A 68 16.52 3.86 100.67
C ASP A 68 15.94 3.11 99.47
N ASP A 69 14.64 2.83 99.47
CA ASP A 69 13.96 2.16 98.34
C ASP A 69 13.89 3.07 97.11
N VAL A 70 13.62 4.37 97.31
CA VAL A 70 13.58 5.36 96.22
C VAL A 70 14.98 5.61 95.66
N VAL A 71 16.01 5.70 96.52
CA VAL A 71 17.41 5.84 96.11
C VAL A 71 17.84 4.62 95.30
N ASN A 72 17.59 3.40 95.79
CA ASN A 72 17.90 2.18 95.04
C ASN A 72 17.17 2.12 93.69
N LYS A 73 15.92 2.62 93.62
CA LYS A 73 15.17 2.70 92.36
C LYS A 73 15.83 3.67 91.39
N MET A 74 16.23 4.86 91.85
CA MET A 74 16.94 5.84 91.03
C MET A 74 18.31 5.32 90.57
N GLU A 75 19.09 4.68 91.45
CA GLU A 75 20.38 4.07 91.09
C GLU A 75 20.23 2.97 90.03
N ASN A 76 19.18 2.14 90.14
CA ASN A 76 18.88 1.14 89.12
C ASN A 76 18.44 1.79 87.79
N GLN A 77 17.66 2.88 87.83
CA GLN A 77 17.27 3.64 86.63
C GLN A 77 18.49 4.27 85.95
N ILE A 78 19.40 4.88 86.71
CA ILE A 78 20.67 5.42 86.19
C ILE A 78 21.47 4.31 85.51
N ARG A 79 21.60 3.13 86.15
CA ARG A 79 22.33 2.01 85.56
C ARG A 79 21.69 1.50 84.26
N MET A 80 20.36 1.44 84.20
CA MET A 80 19.65 1.04 82.99
C MET A 80 19.86 2.05 81.86
N ILE A 81 19.75 3.35 82.14
CA ILE A 81 19.98 4.42 81.16
C ILE A 81 21.42 4.37 80.64
N ASP A 82 22.41 4.16 81.50
CA ASP A 82 23.81 4.01 81.09
C ASP A 82 24.04 2.79 80.16
N GLU A 83 23.34 1.68 80.41
CA GLU A 83 23.37 0.50 79.54
C GLU A 83 22.72 0.78 78.18
N ASP A 84 21.58 1.48 78.18
CA ASP A 84 20.86 1.88 76.97
C ASP A 84 21.67 2.87 76.13
N ILE A 85 22.25 3.91 76.74
CA ILE A 85 23.14 4.87 76.07
C ILE A 85 24.31 4.12 75.43
N ARG A 86 24.96 3.21 76.16
CA ARG A 86 26.09 2.43 75.62
C ARG A 86 25.67 1.55 74.44
N SER A 87 24.48 0.95 74.51
CA SER A 87 23.92 0.15 73.41
C SER A 87 23.69 1.00 72.17
N VAL A 88 23.03 2.17 72.33
CA VAL A 88 22.72 3.09 71.23
C VAL A 88 23.99 3.66 70.59
N VAL A 89 24.98 4.09 71.38
CA VAL A 89 26.25 4.63 70.86
C VAL A 89 27.03 3.60 70.06
N ARG A 90 27.03 2.33 70.50
CA ARG A 90 27.63 1.22 69.73
C ARG A 90 26.85 0.95 68.45
N GLY A 91 25.51 0.95 68.50
CA GLY A 91 24.66 0.81 67.32
C GLY A 91 24.90 1.90 66.27
N GLN A 92 25.00 3.16 66.70
CA GLN A 92 25.28 4.31 65.83
C GLN A 92 26.65 4.22 65.15
N THR A 93 27.68 3.74 65.88
CA THR A 93 29.03 3.58 65.32
C THR A 93 29.05 2.58 64.16
N ASN A 94 28.34 1.45 64.29
CA ASN A 94 28.27 0.42 63.26
C ASN A 94 27.46 0.88 62.04
N VAL A 95 26.28 1.50 62.28
CA VAL A 95 25.43 2.03 61.20
C VAL A 95 26.15 3.12 60.39
N GLY A 96 26.97 3.95 61.04
CA GLY A 96 27.79 4.96 60.36
C GLY A 96 28.89 4.36 59.47
N GLN A 97 29.49 3.24 59.87
CA GLN A 97 30.48 2.53 59.04
C GLN A 97 29.82 1.84 57.83
N ASP A 98 28.69 1.17 58.05
CA ASP A 98 27.94 0.50 56.98
C ASP A 98 27.41 1.52 55.96
N GLY A 99 26.89 2.65 56.41
CA GLY A 99 26.47 3.75 55.53
C GLY A 99 27.61 4.31 54.68
N ARG A 100 28.82 4.47 55.25
CA ARG A 100 30.01 4.90 54.51
C ARG A 100 30.47 3.85 53.49
N ALA A 101 30.40 2.56 53.83
CA ALA A 101 30.75 1.47 52.93
C ALA A 101 29.78 1.40 51.73
N ALA A 102 28.47 1.44 51.98
CA ALA A 102 27.44 1.47 50.94
C ALA A 102 27.58 2.68 50.02
N LEU A 103 27.89 3.87 50.57
CA LEU A 103 28.12 5.07 49.77
C LEU A 103 29.35 4.93 48.85
N LYS A 104 30.43 4.33 49.35
CA LYS A 104 31.65 4.09 48.57
C LYS A 104 31.41 3.10 47.43
N GLU A 105 30.64 2.04 47.69
CA GLU A 105 30.22 1.07 46.69
C GLU A 105 29.35 1.72 45.62
N ALA A 106 28.33 2.49 46.01
CA ALA A 106 27.49 3.25 45.09
C ALA A 106 28.32 4.19 44.21
N GLN A 107 29.30 4.90 44.79
CA GLN A 107 30.19 5.78 44.02
C GLN A 107 31.05 5.00 43.00
N MET A 108 31.50 3.80 43.34
CA MET A 108 32.26 2.94 42.44
C MET A 108 31.39 2.46 41.26
N VAL A 109 30.15 2.02 41.55
CA VAL A 109 29.19 1.60 40.52
C VAL A 109 28.84 2.76 39.59
N ILE A 110 28.59 3.96 40.14
CA ILE A 110 28.29 5.16 39.34
C ILE A 110 29.46 5.47 38.40
N ARG A 111 30.70 5.44 38.88
CA ARG A 111 31.89 5.65 38.03
C ARG A 111 31.97 4.61 36.92
N HIS A 112 31.73 3.35 37.24
CA HIS A 112 31.73 2.28 36.23
C HIS A 112 30.65 2.50 35.17
N LEU A 113 29.44 2.91 35.58
CA LEU A 113 28.33 3.21 34.68
C LEU A 113 28.67 4.38 33.74
N PHE A 114 29.31 5.45 34.25
CA PHE A 114 29.78 6.54 33.39
C PHE A 114 30.79 6.07 32.34
N THR A 115 31.72 5.19 32.71
CA THR A 115 32.65 4.59 31.75
C THR A 115 31.90 3.79 30.69
N GLN A 116 30.97 2.92 31.10
CA GLN A 116 30.18 2.12 30.15
C GLN A 116 29.34 2.99 29.21
N ILE A 117 28.69 4.03 29.71
CA ILE A 117 27.91 4.97 28.87
C ILE A 117 28.82 5.66 27.86
N THR A 118 30.02 6.06 28.28
CA THR A 118 31.00 6.71 27.38
C THR A 118 31.48 5.74 26.30
N GLU A 119 31.75 4.49 26.65
CA GLU A 119 32.11 3.44 25.69
C GLU A 119 30.98 3.15 24.70
N ILE A 120 29.73 3.04 25.18
CA ILE A 120 28.55 2.84 24.33
C ILE A 120 28.39 4.01 23.37
N LYS A 121 28.54 5.25 23.85
CA LYS A 121 28.49 6.45 23.00
C LYS A 121 29.55 6.40 21.90
N CYS A 122 30.80 6.08 22.25
CA CYS A 122 31.89 5.99 21.27
C CYS A 122 31.63 4.88 20.23
N LYS A 123 31.16 3.70 20.65
CA LYS A 123 30.77 2.61 19.73
C LYS A 123 29.59 3.00 18.84
N ALA A 124 28.62 3.76 19.37
CA ALA A 124 27.49 4.24 18.60
C ALA A 124 27.93 5.25 17.52
N GLU A 125 28.84 6.17 17.85
CA GLU A 125 29.42 7.12 16.89
C GLU A 125 30.19 6.39 15.76
N GLN A 126 31.02 5.39 16.11
CA GLN A 126 31.70 4.55 15.11
C GLN A 126 30.70 3.75 14.25
N SER A 127 29.64 3.22 14.86
CA SER A 127 28.58 2.52 14.14
C SER A 127 27.80 3.45 13.21
N GLU A 128 27.58 4.72 13.59
CA GLU A 128 26.94 5.70 12.74
C GLU A 128 27.81 6.04 11.53
N GLU A 129 29.12 6.24 11.74
CA GLU A 129 30.06 6.52 10.67
C GLU A 129 30.12 5.37 9.64
N THR A 130 30.26 4.12 10.10
CA THR A 130 30.26 2.96 9.20
C THR A 130 28.95 2.85 8.40
N VAL A 131 27.78 3.05 9.02
CA VAL A 131 26.50 3.05 8.30
C VAL A 131 26.42 4.21 7.29
N ARG A 132 26.97 5.37 7.62
CA ARG A 132 27.04 6.53 6.71
C ARG A 132 27.91 6.22 5.47
N GLU A 133 29.00 5.48 5.65
CA GLU A 133 29.84 5.04 4.53
C GLU A 133 29.13 4.00 3.67
N ILE A 134 28.53 2.97 4.28
CA ILE A 134 27.76 1.94 3.54
C ILE A 134 26.65 2.59 2.71
N THR A 135 25.91 3.54 3.28
CA THR A 135 24.82 4.23 2.56
C THR A 135 25.33 5.11 1.42
N ARG A 136 26.51 5.74 1.58
CA ARG A 136 27.19 6.46 0.50
C ARG A 136 27.56 5.52 -0.65
N ASP A 137 28.13 4.38 -0.34
CA ASP A 137 28.60 3.40 -1.33
C ASP A 137 27.41 2.75 -2.08
N ILE A 138 26.30 2.47 -1.37
CA ILE A 138 25.04 2.02 -2.00
C ILE A 138 24.56 3.05 -3.03
N LYS A 139 24.55 4.34 -2.67
CA LYS A 139 24.14 5.40 -3.60
C LYS A 139 25.06 5.47 -4.83
N GLN A 140 26.37 5.30 -4.64
CA GLN A 140 27.31 5.26 -5.75
C GLN A 140 27.08 4.05 -6.66
N LEU A 141 26.82 2.88 -6.09
CA LEU A 141 26.47 1.66 -6.81
C LEU A 141 25.15 1.80 -7.59
N ASP A 142 24.13 2.44 -7.00
CA ASP A 142 22.87 2.72 -7.69
C ASP A 142 23.05 3.67 -8.88
N CYS A 143 23.87 4.71 -8.72
CA CYS A 143 24.26 5.59 -9.82
C CYS A 143 24.99 4.80 -10.92
N ALA A 144 25.95 3.95 -10.57
CA ALA A 144 26.68 3.12 -11.52
C ALA A 144 25.75 2.15 -12.25
N LYS A 145 24.87 1.45 -11.52
CA LYS A 145 23.86 0.54 -12.09
C LYS A 145 22.97 1.27 -13.08
N ARG A 146 22.41 2.42 -12.70
CA ARG A 146 21.55 3.22 -13.59
C ARG A 146 22.29 3.66 -14.86
N ASN A 147 23.52 4.14 -14.71
CA ASN A 147 24.34 4.55 -15.85
C ASN A 147 24.67 3.37 -16.77
N LEU A 148 25.02 2.21 -16.21
CA LEU A 148 25.28 0.99 -16.96
C LEU A 148 24.03 0.49 -17.68
N THR A 149 22.87 0.47 -17.02
CA THR A 149 21.61 0.09 -17.66
C THR A 149 21.27 1.04 -18.80
N ALA A 150 21.38 2.36 -18.59
CA ALA A 150 21.15 3.34 -19.65
C ALA A 150 22.12 3.15 -20.83
N ALA A 151 23.40 2.89 -20.56
CA ALA A 151 24.41 2.63 -21.58
C ALA A 151 24.12 1.35 -22.37
N ILE A 152 23.75 0.25 -21.69
CA ILE A 152 23.39 -1.03 -22.33
C ILE A 152 22.15 -0.85 -23.21
N THR A 153 21.11 -0.19 -22.71
CA THR A 153 19.89 0.07 -23.50
C THR A 153 20.20 0.93 -24.73
N THR A 154 20.99 2.00 -24.55
CA THR A 154 21.39 2.88 -25.66
C THR A 154 22.23 2.11 -26.70
N LEU A 155 23.13 1.24 -26.26
CA LEU A 155 23.96 0.42 -27.15
C LEU A 155 23.11 -0.61 -27.91
N ASN A 156 22.16 -1.26 -27.23
CA ASN A 156 21.22 -2.19 -27.88
C ASN A 156 20.35 -1.47 -28.91
N HIS A 157 19.86 -0.27 -28.59
CA HIS A 157 19.11 0.56 -29.53
C HIS A 157 19.97 0.98 -30.73
N LEU A 158 21.24 1.34 -30.51
CA LEU A 158 22.17 1.67 -31.59
C LEU A 158 22.44 0.44 -32.49
N HIS A 159 22.65 -0.74 -31.90
CA HIS A 159 22.81 -1.98 -32.64
C HIS A 159 21.57 -2.31 -33.47
N MET A 160 20.37 -2.20 -32.88
CA MET A 160 19.10 -2.35 -33.61
C MET A 160 18.96 -1.35 -34.75
N LEU A 161 19.37 -0.09 -34.55
CA LEU A 161 19.31 0.94 -35.58
C LEU A 161 20.24 0.63 -36.75
N VAL A 162 21.50 0.28 -36.48
CA VAL A 162 22.50 -0.06 -37.52
C VAL A 162 22.06 -1.29 -38.33
N GLY A 163 21.74 -2.41 -37.67
CA GLY A 163 21.30 -3.63 -38.35
C GLY A 163 19.94 -3.47 -39.02
N GLY A 164 19.06 -2.67 -38.43
CA GLY A 164 17.74 -2.35 -38.96
C GLY A 164 17.81 -1.55 -40.26
N VAL A 165 18.68 -0.53 -40.33
CA VAL A 165 18.89 0.28 -41.55
C VAL A 165 19.40 -0.58 -42.71
N GLU A 166 20.34 -1.50 -42.44
CA GLU A 166 20.86 -2.42 -43.47
C GLU A 166 19.79 -3.42 -43.95
N THR A 167 18.99 -3.93 -43.03
CA THR A 167 17.85 -4.81 -43.34
C THR A 167 16.80 -4.07 -44.18
N LEU A 168 16.43 -2.85 -43.79
CA LEU A 168 15.48 -2.02 -44.52
C LEU A 168 15.94 -1.70 -45.93
N LYS A 169 17.22 -1.35 -46.12
CA LYS A 169 17.81 -1.13 -47.46
C LYS A 169 17.63 -2.36 -48.34
N THR A 170 17.90 -3.55 -47.79
CA THR A 170 17.78 -4.82 -48.52
C THR A 170 16.32 -5.14 -48.88
N LEU A 171 15.39 -4.97 -47.94
CA LEU A 171 13.96 -5.25 -48.16
C LEU A 171 13.32 -4.25 -49.14
N THR A 172 13.71 -2.97 -49.05
CA THR A 172 13.26 -1.90 -49.96
C THR A 172 13.71 -2.20 -51.39
N ALA A 173 14.97 -2.63 -51.57
CA ALA A 173 15.49 -3.04 -52.88
C ALA A 173 14.73 -4.24 -53.48
N LYS A 174 14.27 -5.18 -52.64
CA LYS A 174 13.50 -6.36 -53.06
C LYS A 174 12.00 -6.11 -53.23
N ARG A 175 11.48 -4.91 -52.91
CA ARG A 175 10.05 -4.57 -52.95
C ARG A 175 9.17 -5.47 -52.08
N GLN A 176 9.70 -5.95 -50.95
CA GLN A 176 8.97 -6.82 -50.01
C GLN A 176 8.25 -5.99 -48.94
N TYR A 177 7.19 -5.27 -49.31
CA TYR A 177 6.50 -4.34 -48.41
C TYR A 177 5.98 -4.97 -47.13
N GLY A 178 5.45 -6.21 -47.17
CA GLY A 178 4.95 -6.90 -45.97
C GLY A 178 6.00 -7.12 -44.89
N GLU A 179 7.27 -7.36 -45.28
CA GLU A 179 8.37 -7.59 -44.33
C GLU A 179 8.97 -6.27 -43.80
N ILE A 180 8.71 -5.14 -44.47
CA ILE A 180 9.24 -3.81 -44.09
C ILE A 180 8.48 -3.21 -42.90
N VAL A 181 7.20 -3.54 -42.74
CA VAL A 181 6.31 -2.93 -41.74
C VAL A 181 6.90 -3.01 -40.32
N MET A 182 7.26 -4.20 -39.84
CA MET A 182 7.74 -4.36 -38.46
C MET A 182 9.12 -3.73 -38.22
N PRO A 183 10.15 -3.95 -39.07
CA PRO A 183 11.44 -3.30 -38.91
C PRO A 183 11.37 -1.78 -39.01
N LEU A 184 10.57 -1.24 -39.92
CA LEU A 184 10.40 0.21 -40.07
C LEU A 184 9.78 0.82 -38.81
N GLN A 185 8.71 0.21 -38.28
CA GLN A 185 8.07 0.67 -37.04
C GLN A 185 9.04 0.64 -35.85
N ALA A 186 9.81 -0.44 -35.70
CA ALA A 186 10.80 -0.57 -34.65
C ALA A 186 11.90 0.52 -34.74
N ILE A 187 12.40 0.78 -35.94
CA ILE A 187 13.44 1.79 -36.19
C ILE A 187 12.92 3.20 -35.94
N VAL A 188 11.70 3.52 -36.39
CA VAL A 188 11.06 4.82 -36.11
C VAL A 188 10.92 5.07 -34.61
N GLU A 189 10.55 4.04 -33.84
CA GLU A 189 10.44 4.16 -32.38
C GLU A 189 11.82 4.33 -31.71
N VAL A 190 12.82 3.56 -32.15
CA VAL A 190 14.20 3.69 -31.67
C VAL A 190 14.78 5.08 -32.00
N MET A 191 14.45 5.62 -33.17
CA MET A 191 14.90 6.95 -33.60
C MET A 191 14.41 8.07 -32.67
N LYS A 192 13.20 7.96 -32.10
CA LYS A 192 12.70 8.93 -31.10
C LYS A 192 13.61 9.00 -29.87
N HIS A 193 14.14 7.87 -29.43
CA HIS A 193 15.09 7.81 -28.30
C HIS A 193 16.43 8.51 -28.63
N PHE A 194 16.77 8.63 -29.91
CA PHE A 194 18.02 9.25 -30.38
C PHE A 194 17.92 10.74 -30.75
N GLU A 195 16.74 11.36 -30.63
CA GLU A 195 16.54 12.80 -30.94
C GLU A 195 17.49 13.71 -30.15
N ASN A 196 17.71 13.39 -28.87
CA ASN A 196 18.63 14.13 -27.99
C ASN A 196 20.12 13.86 -28.27
N TYR A 197 20.44 12.93 -29.17
CA TYR A 197 21.80 12.52 -29.52
C TYR A 197 22.17 12.95 -30.96
N THR A 198 21.39 13.86 -31.55
CA THR A 198 21.58 14.37 -32.91
C THR A 198 22.86 15.17 -33.12
N ASP A 199 23.50 15.62 -32.03
CA ASP A 199 24.82 16.27 -32.07
C ASP A 199 25.95 15.30 -32.46
N ILE A 200 25.74 13.99 -32.30
CA ILE A 200 26.73 12.97 -32.64
C ILE A 200 26.68 12.72 -34.15
N PRO A 201 27.76 12.99 -34.91
CA PRO A 201 27.75 12.92 -36.37
C PRO A 201 27.33 11.56 -36.92
N GLN A 202 27.75 10.46 -36.28
CA GLN A 202 27.40 9.10 -36.71
C GLN A 202 25.91 8.83 -36.55
N ILE A 203 25.30 9.25 -35.44
CA ILE A 203 23.87 9.07 -35.19
C ILE A 203 23.05 9.94 -36.15
N LYS A 204 23.50 11.17 -36.40
CA LYS A 204 22.91 12.03 -37.42
C LYS A 204 22.95 11.38 -38.81
N GLN A 205 24.07 10.78 -39.19
CA GLN A 205 24.19 10.07 -40.47
C GLN A 205 23.23 8.86 -40.54
N LEU A 206 23.04 8.12 -39.45
CA LEU A 206 22.06 7.03 -39.36
C LEU A 206 20.62 7.57 -39.46
N ALA A 207 20.32 8.68 -38.78
CA ALA A 207 19.03 9.36 -38.85
C ALA A 207 18.69 9.81 -40.28
N ASP A 208 19.66 10.40 -40.96
CA ASP A 208 19.52 10.86 -42.34
C ASP A 208 19.31 9.67 -43.29
N GLN A 209 20.01 8.55 -43.09
CA GLN A 209 19.77 7.32 -43.84
C GLN A 209 18.37 6.75 -43.64
N VAL A 210 17.82 6.79 -42.42
CA VAL A 210 16.43 6.35 -42.16
C VAL A 210 15.45 7.23 -42.92
N LYS A 211 15.64 8.56 -42.88
CA LYS A 211 14.80 9.51 -43.63
C LYS A 211 14.90 9.30 -45.15
N GLU A 212 16.10 9.04 -45.66
CA GLU A 212 16.31 8.74 -47.08
C GLU A 212 15.59 7.45 -47.50
N ILE A 213 15.64 6.40 -46.65
CA ILE A 213 14.89 5.16 -46.89
C ILE A 213 13.38 5.44 -46.88
N GLN A 214 12.87 6.21 -45.91
CA GLN A 214 11.46 6.58 -45.84
C GLN A 214 10.99 7.33 -47.11
N ALA A 215 11.77 8.31 -47.57
CA ALA A 215 11.47 9.06 -48.78
C ALA A 215 11.53 8.19 -50.04
N SER A 216 12.55 7.32 -50.14
CA SER A 216 12.69 6.35 -51.24
C SER A 216 11.50 5.39 -51.30
N LEU A 217 11.10 4.86 -50.15
CA LEU A 217 9.96 3.96 -49.99
C LEU A 217 8.64 4.65 -50.36
N ALA A 218 8.43 5.89 -49.93
CA ALA A 218 7.26 6.69 -50.31
C ALA A 218 7.20 6.90 -51.83
N SER A 219 8.31 7.30 -52.46
CA SER A 219 8.38 7.49 -53.91
C SER A 219 8.19 6.17 -54.67
N GLN A 220 8.77 5.08 -54.19
CA GLN A 220 8.68 3.76 -54.80
C GLN A 220 7.25 3.22 -54.75
N ILE A 221 6.58 3.34 -53.60
CA ILE A 221 5.19 2.94 -53.44
C ILE A 221 4.28 3.82 -54.33
N THR A 222 4.53 5.13 -54.39
CA THR A 222 3.78 6.06 -55.27
C THR A 222 3.92 5.67 -56.74
N SER A 223 5.12 5.31 -57.19
CA SER A 223 5.37 4.81 -58.54
C SER A 223 4.62 3.51 -58.80
N ASP A 224 4.60 2.59 -57.83
CA ASP A 224 3.92 1.30 -57.97
C ASP A 224 2.40 1.45 -58.04
N PHE A 225 1.84 2.38 -57.27
CA PHE A 225 0.44 2.76 -57.41
C PHE A 225 0.17 3.41 -58.77
N HIS A 226 1.05 4.30 -59.23
CA HIS A 226 0.90 4.92 -60.54
C HIS A 226 0.87 3.86 -61.64
N ASP A 227 1.85 2.97 -61.69
CA ASP A 227 1.95 1.90 -62.69
C ASP A 227 0.77 0.91 -62.61
N ALA A 228 0.26 0.63 -61.40
CA ALA A 228 -0.93 -0.20 -61.22
C ALA A 228 -2.20 0.43 -61.81
N PHE A 229 -2.32 1.77 -61.77
CA PHE A 229 -3.49 2.49 -62.28
C PHE A 229 -3.35 2.96 -63.74
N THR A 230 -2.13 3.22 -64.24
CA THR A 230 -1.89 3.79 -65.58
C THR A 230 -1.19 2.84 -66.55
N GLY A 231 -0.64 1.72 -66.07
CA GLY A 231 0.07 0.74 -66.88
C GLY A 231 -0.82 0.00 -67.89
N PRO A 232 -0.23 -0.81 -68.79
CA PRO A 232 -0.94 -1.57 -69.82
C PRO A 232 -1.98 -2.57 -69.27
N ASN A 233 -1.87 -2.92 -67.98
CA ASN A 233 -2.79 -3.79 -67.26
C ASN A 233 -3.87 -3.03 -66.46
N SER A 234 -4.00 -1.71 -66.61
CA SER A 234 -5.00 -0.87 -65.91
C SER A 234 -6.45 -1.30 -66.13
N LYS A 235 -6.73 -1.96 -67.27
CA LYS A 235 -8.06 -2.51 -67.61
C LYS A 235 -8.39 -3.80 -66.84
N THR A 236 -7.41 -4.43 -66.21
CA THR A 236 -7.53 -5.69 -65.46
C THR A 236 -6.94 -5.50 -64.06
N PHE A 237 -7.35 -4.43 -63.38
CA PHE A 237 -6.90 -4.14 -62.02
C PHE A 237 -7.36 -5.24 -61.06
N VAL A 238 -6.44 -6.11 -60.64
CA VAL A 238 -6.62 -7.07 -59.55
C VAL A 238 -5.97 -6.47 -58.30
N PRO A 239 -6.65 -6.43 -57.14
CA PRO A 239 -6.04 -5.99 -55.88
C PRO A 239 -4.76 -6.79 -55.61
N ASN A 240 -3.61 -6.17 -55.82
CA ASN A 240 -2.33 -6.81 -55.60
C ASN A 240 -2.02 -6.78 -54.11
N ARG A 241 -1.81 -7.96 -53.50
CA ARG A 241 -1.41 -8.11 -52.10
C ARG A 241 -0.21 -7.21 -51.74
N GLN A 242 0.72 -7.00 -52.66
CA GLN A 242 1.85 -6.10 -52.46
C GLN A 242 1.43 -4.63 -52.28
N LEU A 243 0.41 -4.15 -53.00
CA LEU A 243 -0.11 -2.78 -52.83
C LEU A 243 -0.85 -2.64 -51.50
N ALA A 244 -1.58 -3.68 -51.07
CA ALA A 244 -2.22 -3.70 -49.76
C ALA A 244 -1.18 -3.67 -48.62
N GLU A 245 -0.09 -4.43 -48.76
CA GLU A 245 1.04 -4.39 -47.83
C GLU A 245 1.79 -3.04 -47.88
N ALA A 246 1.90 -2.41 -49.06
CA ALA A 246 2.47 -1.07 -49.21
C ALA A 246 1.66 0.01 -48.49
N CYS A 247 0.33 -0.11 -48.45
CA CYS A 247 -0.52 0.79 -47.65
C CYS A 247 -0.19 0.72 -46.15
N LEU A 248 0.18 -0.46 -45.63
CA LEU A 248 0.56 -0.63 -44.21
C LEU A 248 1.90 0.03 -43.91
N VAL A 249 2.82 0.00 -44.88
CA VAL A 249 4.10 0.70 -44.79
C VAL A 249 3.88 2.21 -44.78
N ILE A 250 3.02 2.68 -45.68
CA ILE A 250 2.63 4.08 -45.79
C ILE A 250 2.00 4.62 -44.49
N SER A 251 1.21 3.82 -43.76
CA SER A 251 0.63 4.27 -42.50
C SER A 251 1.63 4.45 -41.35
N ILE A 252 2.88 3.96 -41.51
CA ILE A 252 3.97 4.19 -40.55
C ILE A 252 4.75 5.47 -40.91
N LEU A 253 4.72 5.89 -42.17
CA LEU A 253 5.37 7.12 -42.63
C LEU A 253 4.64 8.36 -42.11
N ASP A 254 5.33 9.50 -42.09
CA ASP A 254 4.73 10.75 -41.62
C ASP A 254 3.51 11.15 -42.47
N PRO A 255 2.45 11.72 -41.87
CA PRO A 255 1.20 12.02 -42.57
C PRO A 255 1.36 13.01 -43.73
N LYS A 256 2.44 13.80 -43.75
CA LYS A 256 2.78 14.67 -44.87
C LYS A 256 3.30 13.89 -46.08
N ASP A 257 4.10 12.86 -45.84
CA ASP A 257 4.60 11.97 -46.90
C ASP A 257 3.45 11.11 -47.45
N LEU A 258 2.49 10.74 -46.59
CA LEU A 258 1.24 10.06 -46.95
C LEU A 258 0.39 10.90 -47.92
N GLU A 259 0.11 12.17 -47.60
CA GLU A 259 -0.68 13.04 -48.49
C GLU A 259 -0.01 13.19 -49.85
N MET A 260 1.30 13.49 -49.86
CA MET A 260 2.07 13.67 -51.09
C MET A 260 2.16 12.39 -51.94
N ALA A 261 2.29 11.22 -51.30
CA ALA A 261 2.36 9.92 -51.99
C ALA A 261 1.00 9.49 -52.57
N CYS A 262 -0.10 9.73 -51.84
CA CYS A 262 -1.41 9.27 -52.24
C CYS A 262 -2.13 10.20 -53.23
N GLU A 263 -1.81 11.50 -53.26
CA GLU A 263 -2.53 12.49 -54.06
C GLU A 263 -2.51 12.23 -55.59
N PRO A 264 -1.39 11.81 -56.21
CA PRO A 264 -1.38 11.42 -57.63
C PRO A 264 -2.28 10.20 -57.91
N ALA A 265 -2.26 9.20 -57.03
CA ALA A 265 -3.08 8.00 -57.15
C ALA A 265 -4.57 8.31 -56.95
N LEU A 266 -4.92 9.15 -55.97
CA LEU A 266 -6.30 9.62 -55.75
C LEU A 266 -6.82 10.46 -56.92
N THR A 267 -5.96 11.29 -57.52
CA THR A 267 -6.29 12.06 -58.73
C THR A 267 -6.47 11.16 -59.95
N ALA A 268 -5.69 10.08 -60.09
CA ALA A 268 -5.89 9.08 -61.13
C ALA A 268 -7.22 8.32 -60.90
N MET A 269 -7.48 7.91 -59.66
CA MET A 269 -8.68 7.19 -59.22
C MET A 269 -9.97 7.98 -59.50
N THR A 270 -9.97 9.30 -59.28
CA THR A 270 -11.12 10.18 -59.60
C THR A 270 -11.36 10.35 -61.10
N LYS A 271 -10.33 10.17 -61.93
CA LYS A 271 -10.40 10.24 -63.40
C LYS A 271 -10.71 8.89 -64.06
N THR A 272 -10.69 7.79 -63.30
CA THR A 272 -11.03 6.46 -63.79
C THR A 272 -12.52 6.36 -64.11
N GLN A 273 -12.87 5.83 -65.29
CA GLN A 273 -14.25 5.58 -65.68
C GLN A 273 -14.78 4.33 -64.96
N TRP A 274 -15.18 4.47 -63.69
CA TRP A 274 -15.64 3.35 -62.84
C TRP A 274 -16.78 2.51 -63.43
N GLN A 275 -17.59 3.12 -64.31
CA GLN A 275 -18.68 2.45 -65.01
C GLN A 275 -18.23 1.30 -65.95
N SER A 276 -16.96 1.29 -66.37
CA SER A 276 -16.41 0.24 -67.24
C SER A 276 -15.60 -0.83 -66.49
N VAL A 277 -15.56 -0.77 -65.14
CA VAL A 277 -14.87 -1.76 -64.30
C VAL A 277 -15.91 -2.77 -63.83
N GLU A 278 -16.02 -3.91 -64.52
CA GLU A 278 -17.06 -4.92 -64.27
C GLU A 278 -16.88 -5.68 -62.94
N THR A 279 -15.68 -5.66 -62.35
CA THR A 279 -15.40 -6.25 -61.03
C THR A 279 -14.39 -5.40 -60.25
N VAL A 280 -14.84 -4.69 -59.22
CA VAL A 280 -13.96 -4.27 -58.12
C VAL A 280 -13.66 -5.52 -57.29
N GLY A 281 -12.39 -5.92 -57.26
CA GLY A 281 -11.96 -7.15 -56.60
C GLY A 281 -12.54 -7.28 -55.19
N ASP A 282 -13.05 -8.48 -54.95
CA ASP A 282 -13.34 -9.17 -53.70
C ASP A 282 -13.36 -8.29 -52.45
N GLN A 283 -14.55 -8.14 -51.86
CA GLN A 283 -14.86 -7.37 -50.66
C GLN A 283 -13.74 -7.37 -49.61
N SER A 284 -13.35 -6.17 -49.15
CA SER A 284 -12.32 -5.92 -48.13
C SER A 284 -12.41 -6.90 -46.93
N PRO A 285 -11.28 -7.44 -46.42
CA PRO A 285 -11.24 -8.38 -45.29
C PRO A 285 -11.75 -7.78 -43.96
N TYR A 286 -11.95 -6.46 -43.89
CA TYR A 286 -12.59 -5.81 -42.74
C TYR A 286 -14.10 -6.02 -42.70
N ILE A 287 -14.74 -6.29 -43.85
CA ILE A 287 -16.17 -6.57 -43.96
C ILE A 287 -16.44 -8.06 -43.67
N THR A 288 -15.44 -8.92 -43.80
CA THR A 288 -15.52 -10.39 -43.66
C THR A 288 -15.13 -10.93 -42.28
N ARG A 289 -15.10 -10.11 -41.21
CA ARG A 289 -15.05 -10.71 -39.86
C ARG A 289 -16.43 -11.30 -39.56
N ASP A 290 -16.54 -12.61 -39.73
CA ASP A 290 -17.70 -13.36 -39.24
C ASP A 290 -18.00 -12.93 -37.80
N ALA A 291 -19.27 -12.58 -37.56
CA ALA A 291 -19.69 -12.15 -36.25
C ALA A 291 -19.28 -13.20 -35.20
N PRO A 292 -18.84 -12.79 -34.00
CA PRO A 292 -18.36 -13.71 -32.98
C PRO A 292 -19.33 -14.89 -32.82
N PRO A 293 -18.86 -16.16 -32.83
CA PRO A 293 -19.75 -17.32 -32.77
C PRO A 293 -20.73 -17.29 -31.58
N SER A 294 -20.35 -16.64 -30.48
CA SER A 294 -21.22 -16.39 -29.32
C SER A 294 -22.41 -15.48 -29.65
N PHE A 295 -22.19 -14.40 -30.40
CA PHE A 295 -23.22 -13.47 -30.83
C PHE A 295 -24.17 -14.15 -31.83
N THR A 296 -23.62 -14.77 -32.87
CA THR A 296 -24.39 -15.46 -33.91
C THR A 296 -25.25 -16.58 -33.31
N LYS A 297 -24.73 -17.33 -32.33
CA LYS A 297 -25.49 -18.38 -31.63
C LYS A 297 -26.66 -17.82 -30.82
N VAL A 298 -26.51 -16.67 -30.16
CA VAL A 298 -27.59 -16.01 -29.41
C VAL A 298 -28.66 -15.49 -30.38
N VAL A 299 -28.26 -14.85 -31.46
CA VAL A 299 -29.19 -14.32 -32.48
C VAL A 299 -29.95 -15.46 -33.15
N ILE A 300 -29.28 -16.54 -33.56
CA ILE A 300 -29.94 -17.72 -34.14
C ILE A 300 -30.93 -18.33 -33.14
N LYS A 301 -30.53 -18.52 -31.88
CA LYS A 301 -31.45 -19.06 -30.85
C LYS A 301 -32.69 -18.16 -30.67
N GLY A 302 -32.50 -16.84 -30.63
CA GLY A 302 -33.59 -15.87 -30.54
C GLY A 302 -34.51 -15.90 -31.77
N MET A 303 -33.91 -15.94 -32.97
CA MET A 303 -34.63 -15.96 -34.25
C MET A 303 -35.44 -17.25 -34.43
N THR A 304 -34.85 -18.41 -34.13
CA THR A 304 -35.56 -19.70 -34.15
C THR A 304 -36.71 -19.69 -33.15
N ARG A 305 -36.53 -19.14 -31.94
CA ARG A 305 -37.62 -19.04 -30.96
C ARG A 305 -38.75 -18.14 -31.47
N ALA A 306 -38.44 -17.00 -32.09
CA ALA A 306 -39.43 -16.11 -32.69
C ALA A 306 -40.20 -16.80 -33.84
N GLU A 307 -39.51 -17.56 -34.69
CA GLU A 307 -40.12 -18.37 -35.75
C GLU A 307 -41.07 -19.43 -35.18
N MET A 308 -40.67 -20.12 -34.11
CA MET A 308 -41.52 -21.12 -33.44
C MET A 308 -42.77 -20.48 -32.82
N ILE A 309 -42.64 -19.32 -32.17
CA ILE A 309 -43.80 -18.56 -31.64
C ILE A 309 -44.73 -18.17 -32.79
N LEU A 310 -44.21 -17.63 -33.89
CA LEU A 310 -45.02 -17.28 -35.07
C LEU A 310 -45.75 -18.50 -35.64
N LYS A 311 -45.09 -19.66 -35.74
CA LYS A 311 -45.72 -20.90 -36.19
C LYS A 311 -46.87 -21.33 -35.28
N VAL A 312 -46.73 -21.20 -33.96
CA VAL A 312 -47.84 -21.47 -33.03
C VAL A 312 -48.97 -20.47 -33.20
N VAL A 313 -48.66 -19.16 -33.21
CA VAL A 313 -49.66 -18.09 -33.32
C VAL A 313 -50.46 -18.23 -34.63
N MET A 314 -49.82 -18.66 -35.71
CA MET A 314 -50.48 -18.86 -37.01
C MET A 314 -51.28 -20.17 -37.10
N ASN A 315 -51.00 -21.17 -36.25
CA ASN A 315 -51.69 -22.46 -36.33
C ASN A 315 -53.16 -22.36 -35.88
N HIS A 316 -54.01 -23.26 -36.36
CA HIS A 316 -55.40 -23.30 -35.96
C HIS A 316 -55.54 -23.80 -34.50
N THR A 317 -56.49 -23.23 -33.76
CA THR A 317 -56.69 -23.54 -32.33
C THR A 317 -57.57 -24.75 -32.08
N GLU A 318 -58.33 -25.22 -33.07
CA GLU A 318 -59.21 -26.38 -32.93
C GLU A 318 -58.58 -27.61 -33.62
N PRO A 319 -58.55 -28.80 -32.99
CA PRO A 319 -58.92 -29.09 -31.60
C PRO A 319 -57.86 -28.65 -30.58
N ASP A 320 -58.32 -28.11 -29.45
CA ASP A 320 -57.51 -27.50 -28.37
C ASP A 320 -56.35 -28.38 -27.87
N THR A 321 -56.58 -29.69 -27.82
CA THR A 321 -55.59 -30.68 -27.39
C THR A 321 -54.40 -30.74 -28.33
N ALA A 322 -54.64 -30.76 -29.65
CA ALA A 322 -53.60 -30.78 -30.66
C ALA A 322 -52.81 -29.47 -30.70
N PHE A 323 -53.50 -28.34 -30.46
CA PHE A 323 -52.85 -27.04 -30.38
C PHE A 323 -51.88 -26.95 -29.19
N ILE A 324 -52.30 -27.41 -28.02
CA ILE A 324 -51.45 -27.46 -26.81
C ILE A 324 -50.26 -28.40 -27.01
N ASP A 325 -50.46 -29.57 -27.60
CA ASP A 325 -49.38 -30.54 -27.85
C ASP A 325 -48.36 -29.99 -28.86
N GLN A 326 -48.84 -29.26 -29.88
CA GLN A 326 -47.96 -28.58 -30.83
C GLN A 326 -47.20 -27.42 -30.19
N PHE A 327 -47.81 -26.66 -29.27
CA PHE A 327 -47.12 -25.62 -28.52
C PHE A 327 -46.00 -26.20 -27.64
N LEU A 328 -46.30 -27.25 -26.87
CA LEU A 328 -45.31 -27.95 -26.04
C LEU A 328 -44.17 -28.57 -26.87
N LYS A 329 -44.47 -29.04 -28.09
CA LYS A 329 -43.46 -29.56 -29.02
C LYS A 329 -42.55 -28.48 -29.58
N LEU A 330 -43.11 -27.32 -29.94
CA LEU A 330 -42.34 -26.23 -30.55
C LEU A 330 -41.62 -25.35 -29.51
N LEU A 331 -42.12 -25.30 -28.28
CA LEU A 331 -41.59 -24.49 -27.18
C LEU A 331 -41.59 -25.29 -25.86
N PRO A 332 -40.70 -26.29 -25.71
CA PRO A 332 -40.70 -27.19 -24.56
C PRO A 332 -40.26 -26.53 -23.24
N GLU A 333 -39.53 -25.41 -23.31
CA GLU A 333 -39.04 -24.66 -22.15
C GLU A 333 -39.98 -23.52 -21.71
N SER A 334 -41.15 -23.37 -22.33
CA SER A 334 -42.06 -22.24 -22.07
C SER A 334 -42.97 -22.46 -20.87
N ASP A 335 -43.15 -21.40 -20.08
CA ASP A 335 -44.01 -21.40 -18.89
C ASP A 335 -45.46 -20.96 -19.20
N ILE A 336 -46.33 -20.96 -18.18
CA ILE A 336 -47.74 -20.56 -18.30
C ILE A 336 -47.88 -19.09 -18.75
N GLN A 337 -46.97 -18.20 -18.35
CA GLN A 337 -47.05 -16.79 -18.72
C GLN A 337 -46.67 -16.58 -20.19
N GLU A 338 -45.70 -17.33 -20.69
CA GLU A 338 -45.33 -17.33 -22.11
C GLU A 338 -46.47 -17.90 -22.98
N PHE A 339 -47.15 -18.96 -22.51
CA PHE A 339 -48.34 -19.47 -23.19
C PHE A 339 -49.46 -18.42 -23.24
N GLN A 340 -49.73 -17.73 -22.12
CA GLN A 340 -50.71 -16.63 -22.09
C GLN A 340 -50.36 -15.52 -23.10
N LYS A 341 -49.09 -15.10 -23.17
CA LYS A 341 -48.64 -14.10 -24.15
C LYS A 341 -48.81 -14.57 -25.60
N VAL A 342 -48.59 -15.85 -25.88
CA VAL A 342 -48.81 -16.44 -27.21
C VAL A 342 -50.30 -16.41 -27.57
N LEU A 343 -51.19 -16.74 -26.63
CA LEU A 343 -52.64 -16.64 -26.85
C LEU A 343 -53.10 -15.18 -27.01
N ASP A 344 -52.47 -14.24 -26.29
CA ASP A 344 -52.69 -12.81 -26.45
C ASP A 344 -52.30 -12.31 -27.84
N MET A 345 -51.12 -12.74 -28.33
CA MET A 345 -50.66 -12.47 -29.69
C MET A 345 -51.60 -13.07 -30.75
N LYS A 346 -52.28 -14.19 -30.46
CA LYS A 346 -53.29 -14.78 -31.35
C LYS A 346 -54.63 -14.03 -31.36
N GLY A 347 -54.88 -13.15 -30.40
CA GLY A 347 -56.11 -12.34 -30.35
C GLY A 347 -57.38 -13.11 -29.94
N LEU A 348 -57.25 -14.22 -29.21
CA LEU A 348 -58.38 -15.02 -28.75
C LEU A 348 -59.25 -14.28 -27.72
N LYS A 349 -60.54 -14.64 -27.62
CA LYS A 349 -61.44 -14.09 -26.61
C LYS A 349 -61.03 -14.57 -25.21
N THR A 350 -61.30 -13.76 -24.19
CA THR A 350 -60.92 -14.04 -22.80
C THR A 350 -61.44 -15.40 -22.29
N ALA A 351 -62.66 -15.80 -22.71
CA ALA A 351 -63.24 -17.10 -22.35
C ALA A 351 -62.41 -18.27 -22.92
N ASP A 352 -62.10 -18.25 -24.22
CA ASP A 352 -61.34 -19.29 -24.92
C ASP A 352 -59.89 -19.36 -24.41
N LYS A 353 -59.29 -18.20 -24.12
CA LYS A 353 -57.98 -18.10 -23.46
C LYS A 353 -57.98 -18.80 -22.10
N SER A 354 -58.99 -18.52 -21.28
CA SER A 354 -59.10 -19.12 -19.94
C SER A 354 -59.28 -20.64 -20.00
N HIS A 355 -60.01 -21.13 -21.00
CA HIS A 355 -60.19 -22.56 -21.25
C HIS A 355 -58.86 -23.25 -21.63
N LEU A 356 -58.15 -22.71 -22.63
CA LEU A 356 -56.87 -23.24 -23.10
C LEU A 356 -55.78 -23.20 -22.01
N VAL A 357 -55.72 -22.13 -21.21
CA VAL A 357 -54.77 -22.03 -20.09
C VAL A 357 -55.04 -23.09 -19.02
N ASN A 358 -56.32 -23.38 -18.72
CA ASN A 358 -56.69 -24.41 -17.75
C ASN A 358 -56.34 -25.82 -18.27
N MET A 359 -56.56 -26.08 -19.57
CA MET A 359 -56.14 -27.35 -20.19
C MET A 359 -54.61 -27.50 -20.23
N PHE A 360 -53.88 -26.43 -20.53
CA PHE A 360 -52.42 -26.43 -20.51
C PHE A 360 -51.87 -26.71 -19.10
N ARG A 361 -52.48 -26.11 -18.06
CA ARG A 361 -52.13 -26.37 -16.65
C ARG A 361 -52.33 -27.83 -16.26
N GLN A 362 -53.37 -28.50 -16.76
CA GLN A 362 -53.61 -29.92 -16.50
C GLN A 362 -52.63 -30.86 -17.22
N ARG A 363 -51.99 -30.40 -18.30
CA ARG A 363 -51.02 -31.19 -19.09
C ARG A 363 -49.57 -30.97 -18.71
N GLN A 364 -49.25 -29.94 -17.92
CA GLN A 364 -47.92 -29.83 -17.32
C GLN A 364 -47.77 -30.85 -16.18
N PRO A 365 -46.67 -31.63 -16.13
CA PRO A 365 -46.39 -32.48 -14.99
C PRO A 365 -46.31 -31.62 -13.72
N ALA A 366 -47.03 -32.03 -12.67
CA ALA A 366 -47.09 -31.33 -11.39
C ALA A 366 -45.69 -31.27 -10.74
N SER A 367 -44.93 -30.21 -11.02
CA SER A 367 -43.72 -29.88 -10.29
C SER A 367 -44.04 -28.92 -9.17
N ALA A 368 -43.76 -29.40 -7.96
CA ALA A 368 -43.83 -28.77 -6.65
C ALA A 368 -43.58 -27.25 -6.60
N ASN A 369 -44.54 -26.57 -5.95
CA ASN A 369 -44.34 -25.59 -4.89
C ASN A 369 -42.91 -25.03 -4.71
N VAL A 370 -42.64 -23.84 -5.28
CA VAL A 370 -41.59 -22.94 -4.77
C VAL A 370 -42.14 -21.50 -4.76
N GLN A 371 -42.01 -20.88 -3.60
CA GLN A 371 -42.37 -19.50 -3.26
C GLN A 371 -41.72 -18.46 -4.19
N PRO A 372 -42.28 -17.23 -4.28
CA PRO A 372 -41.77 -16.20 -5.17
C PRO A 372 -40.47 -15.61 -4.62
N VAL A 373 -39.34 -15.90 -5.28
CA VAL A 373 -38.09 -15.18 -5.05
C VAL A 373 -38.01 -14.02 -6.02
N LEU A 374 -37.94 -12.83 -5.40
CA LEU A 374 -37.64 -11.52 -5.97
C LEU A 374 -36.55 -11.59 -7.06
N VAL A 375 -36.89 -11.22 -8.29
CA VAL A 375 -35.94 -11.11 -9.40
C VAL A 375 -35.29 -9.72 -9.35
N SER A 376 -34.08 -9.64 -8.81
CA SER A 376 -33.15 -8.56 -9.15
C SER A 376 -32.34 -8.97 -10.41
N PRO A 377 -32.11 -8.07 -11.38
CA PRO A 377 -31.36 -8.40 -12.59
C PRO A 377 -29.90 -8.73 -12.24
N LYS A 378 -29.46 -9.94 -12.56
CA LYS A 378 -28.05 -10.34 -12.47
C LYS A 378 -27.25 -9.63 -13.55
N HIS A 379 -26.50 -8.60 -13.17
CA HIS A 379 -25.39 -8.08 -13.96
C HIS A 379 -24.21 -9.05 -13.90
N ASP A 380 -23.48 -9.13 -15.01
CA ASP A 380 -22.36 -10.02 -15.33
C ASP A 380 -21.37 -10.38 -14.19
N THR A 381 -21.52 -11.57 -13.60
CA THR A 381 -20.51 -12.15 -12.68
C THR A 381 -19.50 -13.05 -13.40
N SER A 382 -19.69 -13.33 -14.69
CA SER A 382 -18.80 -14.20 -15.48
C SER A 382 -17.53 -13.47 -15.96
N ASN A 383 -17.64 -12.16 -16.23
CA ASN A 383 -16.51 -11.35 -16.69
C ASN A 383 -15.58 -10.94 -15.54
N MET A 384 -16.12 -10.74 -14.34
CA MET A 384 -15.36 -10.36 -13.15
C MET A 384 -14.48 -11.51 -12.60
N LYS A 385 -14.94 -12.77 -12.72
CA LYS A 385 -14.13 -13.95 -12.36
C LYS A 385 -12.97 -14.16 -13.33
N LYS A 386 -13.16 -13.92 -14.64
CA LYS A 386 -12.08 -13.99 -15.63
C LYS A 386 -11.03 -12.90 -15.40
N LEU A 387 -11.44 -11.68 -15.05
CA LEU A 387 -10.53 -10.59 -14.73
C LEU A 387 -9.67 -10.91 -13.49
N ASN A 388 -10.27 -11.45 -12.42
CA ASN A 388 -9.54 -11.86 -11.22
C ASN A 388 -8.56 -13.03 -11.45
N THR A 389 -8.86 -13.89 -12.42
CA THR A 389 -7.97 -15.02 -12.78
C THR A 389 -6.77 -14.56 -13.61
N LEU A 390 -6.93 -13.50 -14.41
CA LEU A 390 -5.82 -12.87 -15.17
C LEU A 390 -4.91 -12.03 -14.27
N ILE A 391 -5.48 -11.33 -13.27
CA ILE A 391 -4.68 -10.52 -12.33
C ILE A 391 -3.81 -11.39 -11.43
N LYS A 392 -4.29 -12.56 -10.98
CA LYS A 392 -3.49 -13.53 -10.20
C LYS A 392 -2.40 -14.25 -11.01
N LYS A 393 -2.37 -14.10 -12.33
CA LYS A 393 -1.38 -14.77 -13.19
C LYS A 393 -0.21 -13.86 -13.58
N ASN A 394 -0.30 -12.57 -13.29
CA ASN A 394 0.72 -11.56 -13.61
C ASN A 394 1.26 -10.83 -12.37
N PHE A 395 1.07 -11.39 -11.17
CA PHE A 395 1.79 -11.05 -9.95
C PHE A 395 2.17 -12.33 -9.20
#